data_AF-X1G4U5-F1
#
_entry.id   AF-X1G4U5-F1
#
_cell.length_a   1.000
_cell.length_b   1.000
_cell.length_c   1.000
_cell.angle_alpha   90.00
_cell.angle_beta   90.00
_cell.angle_gamma   90.00
#
_symmetry.space_group_name_H-M   'P 1'
#
loop_
_entity.id
_entity.type
_entity.pdbx_description
1 polymer ?
#
loop_
_entity_poly.entity_id
_entity_poly.type
_entity_poly.pdbx_seq_one_letter_code
_entity_poly.pdbx_strand_id
1 'polypeptide(L)' 'EQVDAGTHINHLKEIGKIEVTKTVNKGKNNRRMYFILK' A
#
# COMPACT_ATOMS: atom_id res chain seq x y z
N GLU A 1 11.31 6.27 -10.63
CA GLU A 1 11.00 4.83 -10.55
C GLU A 1 11.31 4.34 -9.14
N GLN A 2 10.75 3.20 -8.71
CA GLN A 2 11.05 2.61 -7.40
C GLN A 2 12.28 1.70 -7.55
N VAL A 3 13.35 1.96 -6.80
CA VAL A 3 14.54 1.09 -6.73
C VAL A 3 14.34 0.18 -5.53
N ASP A 4 13.87 -1.04 -5.78
CA ASP A 4 13.54 -2.04 -4.76
C ASP A 4 14.25 -3.37 -5.08
N ALA A 5 14.69 -4.07 -4.05
CA ALA A 5 15.34 -5.38 -4.13
C ALA A 5 14.51 -6.49 -3.43
N GLY A 6 13.27 -6.19 -3.07
CA GLY A 6 12.34 -7.15 -2.47
C GLY A 6 11.83 -8.22 -3.44
N THR A 7 11.19 -9.26 -2.89
CA THR A 7 10.46 -10.26 -3.68
C THR A 7 9.03 -9.76 -3.93
N HIS A 8 8.65 -9.70 -5.20
CA HIS A 8 7.32 -9.26 -5.62
C HIS A 8 6.62 -10.35 -6.44
N ILE A 9 5.30 -10.23 -6.52
CA ILE A 9 4.46 -10.96 -7.48
C ILE A 9 4.82 -10.58 -8.93
N ASN A 10 4.44 -11.42 -9.88
CA ASN A 10 4.73 -11.21 -11.30
C ASN A 10 3.73 -10.23 -11.96
N HIS A 11 2.47 -10.21 -11.50
CA HIS A 11 1.41 -9.36 -12.02
C HIS A 11 0.53 -8.77 -10.91
N LEU A 12 0.18 -7.48 -11.00
CA LEU A 12 -0.60 -6.76 -9.98
C LEU A 12 -1.97 -7.40 -9.63
N LYS A 13 -2.58 -8.13 -10.57
CA LYS A 13 -3.84 -8.84 -10.33
C LYS A 13 -3.73 -9.92 -9.25
N GLU A 14 -2.53 -10.42 -8.97
CA GLU A 14 -2.28 -11.41 -7.92
C GLU A 14 -2.41 -10.82 -6.51
N ILE A 15 -2.37 -9.48 -6.35
CA ILE A 15 -2.61 -8.80 -5.06
C ILE A 15 -4.06 -9.01 -4.59
N GLY A 16 -5.00 -9.15 -5.52
CA GLY A 16 -6.43 -9.19 -5.20
C GLY A 16 -7.01 -7.82 -4.86
N LYS A 17 -8.06 -7.80 -4.05
CA LYS A 17 -8.80 -6.57 -3.74
C LYS A 17 -8.18 -5.88 -2.52
N ILE A 18 -7.80 -4.62 -2.67
CA ILE A 18 -7.32 -3.78 -1.57
C ILE A 18 -8.50 -3.06 -0.92
N GLU A 19 -8.61 -3.11 0.41
CA GLU A 19 -9.55 -2.30 1.19
C GLU A 19 -8.81 -1.33 2.10
N VAL A 20 -9.15 -0.04 2.01
CA VAL A 20 -8.64 1.00 2.88
C VAL A 20 -9.40 0.98 4.20
N THR A 21 -8.70 0.76 5.30
CA THR A 21 -9.33 0.62 6.62
C THR A 21 -9.23 1.88 7.47
N LYS A 22 -8.19 2.71 7.25
CA LYS A 22 -8.00 3.96 8.01
C LYS A 22 -7.08 4.92 7.27
N THR A 23 -7.30 6.21 7.48
CA THR A 23 -6.34 7.25 7.11
C THR A 23 -6.11 8.18 8.31
N VAL A 24 -4.85 8.51 8.58
CA VAL A 24 -4.45 9.31 9.74
C VAL A 24 -3.53 10.44 9.29
N ASN A 25 -3.77 11.66 9.73
CA ASN A 25 -2.83 12.77 9.56
C ASN A 25 -1.65 12.59 10.54
N LYS A 26 -0.42 12.60 10.03
CA LYS A 26 0.83 12.46 10.80
C LYS A 26 1.64 13.77 10.85
N GLY A 27 0.97 14.91 10.67
CA GLY A 27 1.54 16.25 10.72
C GLY A 27 1.82 16.83 9.32
N LYS A 28 2.00 18.16 9.23
CA LYS A 28 2.23 18.97 8.01
C LYS A 28 1.62 18.37 6.74
N ASN A 29 2.40 17.56 6.01
CA ASN A 29 2.02 16.95 4.73
C ASN A 29 1.99 15.42 4.77
N ASN A 30 2.30 14.80 5.90
CA ASN A 30 2.38 13.35 6.04
C ASN A 30 1.03 12.76 6.40
N ARG A 31 0.59 11.75 5.64
CA ARG A 31 -0.61 10.96 5.94
C ARG A 31 -0.22 9.50 5.98
N ARG A 32 -0.76 8.75 6.93
CA ARG A 32 -0.62 7.31 7.01
C ARG A 32 -1.92 6.65 6.60
N MET A 33 -1.83 5.75 5.63
CA MET A 33 -2.92 4.93 5.14
C MET A 33 -2.72 3.51 5.64
N TYR A 34 -3.79 2.92 6.16
CA TYR A 34 -3.85 1.52 6.52
C TYR A 34 -4.78 0.82 5.54
N PHE A 35 -4.38 -0.36 5.07
CA PHE A 35 -5.16 -1.16 4.15
C PHE A 35 -4.97 -2.64 4.45
N ILE A 36 -5.91 -3.45 3.96
CA ILE A 36 -5.85 -4.91 3.99
C ILE A 36 -6.03 -5.46 2.57
N LEU A 37 -5.57 -6.69 2.35
CA LEU A 37 -5.90 -7.48 1.15
C LEU A 37 -7.10 -8.36 1.48
N LYS A 38 -8.09 -8.43 0.58
CA LYS A 38 -9.24 -9.34 0.66
C LYS A 38 -9.10 -10.50 -0.30
#